data_AF-A0A0K8RRC8-F1
#
_entry.id   AF-A0A0K8RRC8-F1
#
_cell.length_a   1.000
_cell.length_b   1.000
_cell.length_c   1.000
_cell.angle_alpha   90.00
_cell.angle_beta   90.00
_cell.angle_gamma   90.00
#
_symmetry.space_group_name_H-M   'P 1'
#
loop_
_entity.id
_entity.type
_entity.pdbx_description
1 polymer ?
#
loop_
_entity_poly.entity_id
_entity_poly.type
_entity_poly.pdbx_seq_one_letter_code
_entity_poly.pdbx_strand_id
1 'polypeptide(L)'
;MMLNSTESVNWTDIYRKIRIEGDMSFIFSINLKPYFHNTSQRAISIEKYEMVPSPDFSNNDTLQAYKKFITQTIMLFSGIPEIVATEISQNILDFQANITKRLDDLSGLPELPDINIFETNETIEYNYADDEDSPSDQELDKTETPEPTTLPSTKLKDIDKVLQPGGWLQLIKDIFQDASVNLTEEEEVNVWQPSFLKHVMKLLNITSSATVNNYFGWMLLYKLGSIVSHDITKLNFEFNRVWRGLQGEEPRWRHCVNALNDPYDPILSYGLGRLYVDKYFNETEKENVETIAKNVSEVLKTVLQNNTWMDNATKANATKKLDNMVFRIGYPEEITDDKLLNEIYKNVLNVTLNGSFLATYLSFRKSNAIYKLNKMGSPFFNRTKEWPHDWTKVNAHY
;
A
#
# COMPACT_ATOMS: atom_id res chain seq x y z
N MET A 1 -26.45 -5.69 0.16
CA MET A 1 -26.09 -5.39 1.57
C MET A 1 -27.18 -5.96 2.47
N MET A 2 -26.86 -6.42 3.68
CA MET A 2 -27.76 -7.24 4.49
C MET A 2 -27.77 -6.76 5.95
N LEU A 3 -28.94 -6.46 6.53
CA LEU A 3 -29.08 -6.22 7.98
C LEU A 3 -29.33 -7.52 8.76
N ASN A 4 -30.14 -8.42 8.19
CA ASN A 4 -30.67 -9.59 8.89
C ASN A 4 -30.61 -10.88 8.04
N SER A 5 -29.62 -11.00 7.14
CA SER A 5 -29.48 -12.23 6.35
C SER A 5 -28.96 -13.38 7.20
N THR A 6 -29.57 -14.55 7.04
CA THR A 6 -29.12 -15.83 7.59
C THR A 6 -28.00 -16.47 6.76
N GLU A 7 -27.66 -15.91 5.60
CA GLU A 7 -26.52 -16.35 4.79
C GLU A 7 -25.21 -15.82 5.39
N SER A 8 -24.47 -16.70 6.05
CA SER A 8 -23.14 -16.40 6.58
C SER A 8 -22.09 -16.55 5.47
N VAL A 9 -21.90 -15.52 4.64
CA VAL A 9 -20.71 -15.46 3.78
C VAL A 9 -19.51 -15.16 4.66
N ASN A 10 -18.48 -16.02 4.61
CA ASN A 10 -17.26 -15.83 5.37
C ASN A 10 -16.45 -14.67 4.79
N TRP A 11 -15.95 -13.79 5.65
CA TRP A 11 -15.21 -12.61 5.22
C TRP A 11 -13.90 -12.99 4.50
N THR A 12 -13.31 -14.14 4.83
CA THR A 12 -12.10 -14.64 4.16
C THR A 12 -12.35 -14.94 2.69
N ASP A 13 -13.53 -15.47 2.34
CA ASP A 13 -13.90 -15.75 0.95
C ASP A 13 -14.11 -14.47 0.15
N ILE A 14 -14.69 -13.45 0.79
CA ILE A 14 -14.85 -12.11 0.20
C ILE A 14 -13.47 -11.48 -0.03
N TYR A 15 -12.60 -11.52 0.98
CA TYR A 15 -11.26 -10.96 0.90
C TYR A 15 -10.44 -11.63 -0.20
N ARG A 16 -10.45 -12.97 -0.29
CA ARG A 16 -9.80 -13.74 -1.35
C ARG A 16 -10.24 -13.32 -2.74
N LYS A 17 -11.56 -13.21 -2.98
CA LYS A 17 -12.11 -12.75 -4.26
C LYS A 17 -11.69 -11.32 -4.58
N ILE A 18 -11.75 -10.40 -3.62
CA ILE A 18 -11.29 -9.02 -3.79
C ILE A 18 -9.80 -8.99 -4.14
N ARG A 19 -8.99 -9.82 -3.49
CA ARG A 19 -7.55 -9.90 -3.73
C ARG A 19 -7.20 -10.45 -5.10
N ILE A 20 -7.89 -11.50 -5.56
CA ILE A 20 -7.56 -12.20 -6.81
C ILE A 20 -8.30 -11.64 -8.02
N GLU A 21 -9.60 -11.38 -7.92
CA GLU A 21 -10.39 -10.84 -9.03
C GLU A 21 -10.26 -9.32 -9.15
N GLY A 22 -9.98 -8.63 -8.04
CA GLY A 22 -9.91 -7.17 -7.99
C GLY A 22 -8.50 -6.59 -7.87
N ASP A 23 -7.47 -7.39 -7.57
CA ASP A 23 -6.14 -6.91 -7.16
C ASP A 23 -6.21 -5.80 -6.11
N MET A 24 -7.16 -5.93 -5.19
CA MET A 24 -7.46 -4.95 -4.15
C MET A 24 -7.11 -5.52 -2.77
N SER A 25 -6.97 -4.62 -1.81
CA SER A 25 -6.76 -4.96 -0.41
C SER A 25 -7.57 -3.99 0.42
N PHE A 26 -8.14 -4.46 1.53
CA PHE A 26 -8.90 -3.64 2.46
C PHE A 26 -8.51 -4.05 3.88
N ILE A 27 -8.36 -3.11 4.81
CA ILE A 27 -7.85 -3.31 6.19
C ILE A 27 -6.35 -3.66 6.24
N PHE A 28 -5.95 -4.70 5.53
CA PHE A 28 -4.55 -5.13 5.36
C PHE A 28 -4.32 -5.60 3.93
N SER A 29 -3.06 -5.64 3.51
CA SER A 29 -2.65 -6.20 2.22
C SER A 29 -1.67 -7.35 2.40
N ILE A 30 -1.81 -8.34 1.52
CA ILE A 30 -0.89 -9.48 1.38
C ILE A 30 -0.25 -9.38 0.00
N ASN A 31 1.03 -9.03 -0.02
CA ASN A 31 1.80 -8.74 -1.22
C ASN A 31 3.18 -9.40 -1.13
N LEU A 32 3.92 -9.42 -2.23
CA LEU A 32 5.31 -9.87 -2.24
C LEU A 32 6.24 -8.67 -2.18
N LYS A 33 7.18 -8.67 -1.22
CA LYS A 33 8.19 -7.61 -1.02
C LYS A 33 9.57 -8.22 -0.76
N PRO A 34 10.66 -7.43 -0.86
CA PRO A 34 11.96 -7.85 -0.35
C PRO A 34 11.86 -8.24 1.12
N TYR A 35 12.53 -9.32 1.50
CA TYR A 35 12.56 -9.79 2.88
C TYR A 35 13.38 -8.84 3.77
N PHE A 36 12.91 -8.56 4.98
CA PHE A 36 13.54 -7.58 5.88
C PHE A 36 14.98 -7.92 6.25
N HIS A 37 15.27 -9.19 6.50
CA HIS A 37 16.60 -9.63 6.92
C HIS A 37 17.52 -9.97 5.76
N ASN A 38 16.97 -10.13 4.55
CA ASN A 38 17.74 -10.33 3.32
C ASN A 38 16.97 -9.81 2.11
N THR A 39 17.26 -8.60 1.67
CA THR A 39 16.54 -7.93 0.57
C THR A 39 16.75 -8.57 -0.80
N SER A 40 17.66 -9.54 -0.93
CA SER A 40 17.80 -10.36 -2.15
C SER A 40 16.80 -11.53 -2.19
N GLN A 41 16.14 -11.82 -1.07
CA GLN A 41 15.07 -12.79 -0.98
C GLN A 41 13.72 -12.10 -1.03
N ARG A 42 12.72 -12.81 -1.56
CA ARG A 42 11.32 -12.41 -1.55
C ARG A 42 10.62 -12.96 -0.32
N ALA A 43 9.71 -12.18 0.24
CA ALA A 43 8.85 -12.58 1.35
C ALA A 43 7.39 -12.23 1.05
N ILE A 44 6.49 -12.99 1.66
CA ILE A 44 5.09 -12.60 1.82
C ILE A 44 5.04 -11.47 2.83
N SER A 45 4.51 -10.32 2.46
CA SER A 45 4.43 -9.14 3.29
C SER A 45 2.99 -8.87 3.68
N ILE A 46 2.73 -8.84 4.99
CA ILE A 46 1.44 -8.50 5.57
C ILE A 46 1.58 -7.14 6.24
N GLU A 47 0.78 -6.18 5.77
CA GLU A 47 0.85 -4.80 6.22
C GLU A 47 -0.54 -4.19 6.32
N LYS A 48 -0.69 -3.19 7.18
CA LYS A 48 -1.88 -2.35 7.22
C LYS A 48 -2.11 -1.75 5.83
N TYR A 49 -3.34 -1.86 5.34
CA TYR A 49 -3.76 -1.18 4.12
C TYR A 49 -4.34 0.17 4.49
N GLU A 50 -3.80 1.24 3.89
CA GLU A 50 -4.29 2.59 4.15
C GLU A 50 -5.75 2.71 3.72
N MET A 51 -6.60 3.08 4.68
CA MET A 51 -8.00 3.32 4.41
C MET A 51 -8.14 4.72 3.82
N VAL A 52 -8.78 4.81 2.67
CA VAL A 52 -9.06 6.08 2.00
C VAL A 52 -10.56 6.15 1.75
N PRO A 53 -11.29 7.19 2.23
CA PRO A 53 -10.77 8.30 3.03
C PRO A 53 -10.22 7.79 4.37
N SER A 54 -9.08 8.36 4.81
CA SER A 54 -8.64 8.15 6.19
C SER A 54 -9.76 8.70 7.06
N PRO A 55 -10.31 7.91 8.00
CA PRO A 55 -11.37 8.40 8.83
C PRO A 55 -10.76 9.32 9.90
N ASP A 56 -10.38 10.52 9.47
CA ASP A 56 -10.19 11.63 10.38
C ASP A 56 -11.59 12.03 10.87
N PHE A 57 -12.02 11.35 11.94
CA PHE A 57 -13.29 11.60 12.61
C PHE A 57 -13.32 12.94 13.34
N SER A 58 -12.25 13.74 13.30
CA SER A 58 -12.23 15.08 13.92
C SER A 58 -13.06 16.10 13.14
N ASN A 59 -13.20 15.94 11.82
CA ASN A 59 -13.98 16.84 10.98
C ASN A 59 -15.43 16.33 10.78
N ASN A 60 -16.37 16.99 11.44
CA ASN A 60 -17.78 16.65 11.41
C ASN A 60 -18.39 16.71 9.99
N ASP A 61 -17.99 17.67 9.15
CA ASP A 61 -18.57 17.84 7.82
C ASP A 61 -18.16 16.71 6.88
N THR A 62 -16.88 16.33 6.89
CA THR A 62 -16.35 15.20 6.11
C THR A 62 -16.98 13.89 6.55
N LEU A 63 -17.12 13.67 7.87
CA LEU A 63 -17.76 12.47 8.40
C LEU A 63 -19.23 12.37 7.99
N GLN A 64 -19.98 13.47 8.06
CA GLN A 64 -21.37 13.51 7.62
C GLN A 64 -21.50 13.28 6.11
N ALA A 65 -20.62 13.88 5.30
CA ALA A 65 -20.59 13.66 3.86
C ALA A 65 -20.28 12.19 3.51
N TYR A 66 -19.34 11.57 4.23
CA TYR A 66 -19.00 10.16 4.05
C TYR A 66 -20.16 9.25 4.46
N LYS A 67 -20.80 9.50 5.61
CA LYS A 67 -22.00 8.78 6.04
C LYS A 67 -23.11 8.87 5.00
N LYS A 68 -23.39 10.08 4.51
CA LYS A 68 -24.38 10.33 3.45
C LYS A 68 -24.03 9.55 2.17
N PHE A 69 -22.77 9.54 1.77
CA PHE A 69 -22.30 8.81 0.59
C PHE A 69 -22.55 7.30 0.73
N ILE A 70 -22.21 6.72 1.89
CA ILE A 70 -22.51 5.32 2.20
C ILE A 70 -24.02 5.05 2.10
N THR A 71 -24.84 5.81 2.83
CA THR A 71 -26.30 5.64 2.88
C THR A 71 -26.93 5.71 1.48
N GLN A 72 -26.59 6.75 0.69
CA GLN A 72 -27.16 6.94 -0.65
C GLN A 72 -26.73 5.82 -1.62
N THR A 73 -25.49 5.35 -1.50
CA THR A 73 -25.00 4.22 -2.30
C THR A 73 -25.76 2.94 -1.96
N ILE A 74 -26.00 2.68 -0.67
CA ILE A 74 -26.78 1.52 -0.21
C ILE A 74 -28.19 1.54 -0.78
N MET A 75 -28.86 2.70 -0.69
CA MET A 75 -30.21 2.89 -1.24
C MET A 75 -30.24 2.62 -2.74
N LEU A 76 -29.26 3.14 -3.48
CA LEU A 76 -29.19 2.97 -4.93
C LEU A 76 -29.06 1.50 -5.35
N PHE A 77 -28.17 0.74 -4.69
CA PHE A 77 -27.90 -0.65 -5.07
C PHE A 77 -28.91 -1.66 -4.52
N SER A 78 -29.49 -1.39 -3.35
CA SER A 78 -30.30 -2.38 -2.63
C SER A 78 -31.79 -2.04 -2.61
N GLY A 79 -32.18 -0.82 -3.03
CA GLY A 79 -33.58 -0.37 -3.00
C GLY A 79 -34.20 -0.32 -1.61
N ILE A 80 -33.38 -0.39 -0.56
CA ILE A 80 -33.86 -0.43 0.83
C ILE A 80 -34.21 0.97 1.36
N PRO A 81 -35.14 1.08 2.33
CA PRO A 81 -35.53 2.37 2.90
C PRO A 81 -34.36 3.12 3.53
N GLU A 82 -34.41 4.46 3.52
CA GLU A 82 -33.34 5.32 4.06
C GLU A 82 -33.01 5.04 5.52
N ILE A 83 -34.03 4.76 6.36
CA ILE A 83 -33.83 4.46 7.78
C ILE A 83 -32.96 3.22 7.99
N VAL A 84 -33.20 2.21 7.16
CA VAL A 84 -32.50 0.91 7.13
C VAL A 84 -31.08 1.11 6.57
N ALA A 85 -30.93 1.88 5.49
CA ALA A 85 -29.62 2.22 4.91
C ALA A 85 -28.75 3.05 5.87
N THR A 86 -29.35 3.95 6.64
CA THR A 86 -28.66 4.79 7.62
C THR A 86 -28.12 3.96 8.79
N GLU A 87 -28.86 2.94 9.23
CA GLU A 87 -28.39 1.99 10.24
C GLU A 87 -27.19 1.17 9.75
N ILE A 88 -27.26 0.62 8.52
CA ILE A 88 -26.11 -0.07 7.91
C ILE A 88 -24.91 0.85 7.81
N SER A 89 -25.11 2.08 7.34
CA SER A 89 -24.05 3.07 7.23
C SER A 89 -23.39 3.35 8.58
N GLN A 90 -24.17 3.50 9.66
CA GLN A 90 -23.63 3.68 11.00
C GLN A 90 -22.82 2.46 11.44
N ASN A 91 -23.32 1.25 11.22
CA ASN A 91 -22.61 0.01 11.58
C ASN A 91 -21.26 -0.11 10.84
N ILE A 92 -21.20 0.30 9.55
CA ILE A 92 -19.96 0.35 8.77
C ILE A 92 -18.98 1.37 9.38
N LEU A 93 -19.46 2.56 9.75
CA LEU A 93 -18.62 3.61 10.34
C LEU A 93 -18.09 3.21 11.72
N ASP A 94 -18.91 2.60 12.57
CA ASP A 94 -18.50 2.13 13.89
C ASP A 94 -17.46 1.02 13.78
N PHE A 95 -17.64 0.11 12.81
CA PHE A 95 -16.65 -0.92 12.50
C PHE A 95 -15.33 -0.31 12.00
N GLN A 96 -15.38 0.65 11.08
CA GLN A 96 -14.21 1.38 10.59
C GLN A 96 -13.49 2.12 11.72
N ALA A 97 -14.22 2.76 12.64
CA ALA A 97 -13.65 3.40 13.83
C ALA A 97 -12.97 2.38 14.76
N ASN A 98 -13.54 1.19 14.93
CA ASN A 98 -12.93 0.15 15.75
C ASN A 98 -11.66 -0.45 15.13
N ILE A 99 -11.54 -0.45 13.80
CA ILE A 99 -10.28 -0.80 13.12
C ILE A 99 -9.20 0.23 13.45
N THR A 100 -9.54 1.52 13.54
CA THR A 100 -8.56 2.60 13.75
C THR A 100 -8.20 2.87 15.21
N LYS A 101 -9.10 2.62 16.17
CA LYS A 101 -8.91 2.94 17.62
C LYS A 101 -7.62 2.44 18.27
N ARG A 102 -7.01 1.33 17.83
CA ARG A 102 -5.74 0.82 18.40
C ARG A 102 -4.49 1.40 17.74
N LEU A 103 -4.63 2.18 16.68
CA LEU A 103 -3.49 2.91 16.10
C LEU A 103 -3.16 4.17 16.91
N ASP A 104 -4.13 4.71 17.65
CA ASP A 104 -3.97 5.88 18.54
C ASP A 104 -3.55 5.47 19.97
N ASP A 105 -3.58 4.18 20.29
CA ASP A 105 -3.21 3.64 21.61
C ASP A 105 -1.71 3.26 21.64
N LEU A 106 -0.86 4.27 21.78
CA LEU A 106 0.60 4.13 21.95
C LEU A 106 1.00 3.59 23.34
N SER A 107 0.04 3.30 24.23
CA SER A 107 0.25 2.96 25.65
C SER A 107 0.96 1.62 25.91
N GLY A 108 1.29 0.87 24.84
CA GLY A 108 2.01 -0.41 24.92
C GLY A 108 3.41 -0.41 24.29
N LEU A 109 3.91 0.74 23.82
CA LEU A 109 5.31 0.87 23.44
C LEU A 109 6.14 1.10 24.73
N PRO A 110 7.33 0.50 24.88
CA PRO A 110 8.25 0.98 25.90
C PRO A 110 8.46 2.48 25.69
N GLU A 111 8.43 3.28 26.76
CA GLU A 111 8.78 4.70 26.71
C GLU A 111 10.09 4.82 25.92
N LEU A 112 10.00 5.35 24.70
CA LEU A 112 11.19 5.78 23.99
C LEU A 112 11.79 6.90 24.87
N PRO A 113 13.10 6.88 25.16
CA PRO A 113 13.70 7.98 25.90
C PRO A 113 13.31 9.28 25.22
N ASP A 114 12.84 10.25 26.02
CA ASP A 114 12.29 11.54 25.55
C ASP A 114 13.26 12.22 24.57
N ILE A 115 13.09 11.95 23.29
CA ILE A 115 13.58 12.80 22.21
C ILE A 115 12.37 13.66 21.86
N ASN A 116 12.35 14.88 22.36
CA ASN A 116 11.30 15.85 22.10
C ASN A 116 11.42 16.33 20.65
N ILE A 117 10.62 15.78 19.72
CA ILE A 117 10.63 16.16 18.28
C ILE A 117 9.45 17.08 17.94
N PHE A 118 8.63 17.53 18.90
CA PHE A 118 7.50 18.42 18.61
C PHE A 118 7.26 19.49 19.69
N GLU A 119 8.27 20.31 19.96
CA GLU A 119 8.02 21.70 20.36
C GLU A 119 8.88 22.61 19.50
N THR A 120 8.29 23.17 18.44
CA THR A 120 8.46 24.57 17.98
C THR A 120 7.65 24.76 16.70
N ASN A 121 6.53 25.48 16.83
CA ASN A 121 5.91 26.19 15.72
C ASN A 121 6.75 27.46 15.44
N GLU A 122 7.96 27.28 14.91
CA GLU A 122 8.75 28.41 14.40
C GLU A 122 9.10 28.17 12.93
N THR A 123 8.60 29.06 12.08
CA THR A 123 9.14 29.29 10.74
C THR A 123 10.61 29.67 10.87
N ILE A 124 11.52 28.73 10.62
CA ILE A 124 12.96 29.01 10.61
C ILE A 124 13.34 29.50 9.22
N GLU A 125 13.44 30.82 9.07
CA GLU A 125 14.34 31.45 8.11
C GLU A 125 15.79 31.08 8.47
N TYR A 126 16.56 30.61 7.49
CA TYR A 126 17.98 30.31 7.67
C TYR A 126 18.78 31.61 7.83
N ASN A 127 19.05 32.01 9.08
CA ASN A 127 20.12 32.95 9.40
C ASN A 127 21.31 32.21 9.97
N TYR A 128 22.43 32.26 9.24
CA TYR A 128 23.74 31.86 9.72
C TYR A 128 24.25 32.89 10.73
N ALA A 129 24.34 32.51 12.00
CA ALA A 129 25.20 33.19 12.95
C ALA A 129 25.70 32.18 14.00
N ASP A 130 27.02 32.19 14.18
CA ASP A 130 27.79 31.49 15.19
C ASP A 130 27.20 31.69 16.59
N ASP A 131 27.31 30.69 17.47
CA ASP A 131 27.87 30.90 18.80
C ASP A 131 28.16 29.58 19.53
N GLU A 132 29.32 29.58 20.17
CA GLU A 132 29.90 28.57 21.04
C GLU A 132 29.09 28.41 22.33
N ASP A 133 28.85 27.17 22.78
CA ASP A 133 29.22 26.73 24.13
C ASP A 133 28.78 25.28 24.42
N SER A 134 29.68 24.51 25.02
CA SER A 134 29.43 23.17 25.57
C SER A 134 29.22 23.23 27.09
N PRO A 135 28.39 22.34 27.65
CA PRO A 135 28.73 21.72 28.94
C PRO A 135 28.54 20.19 28.87
N SER A 136 29.62 19.42 28.98
CA SER A 136 30.23 18.88 30.22
C SER A 136 29.66 17.52 30.62
N ASP A 137 30.57 16.55 30.70
CA ASP A 137 30.42 15.15 31.05
C ASP A 137 29.47 14.85 32.23
N GLN A 138 28.46 14.03 31.97
CA GLN A 138 27.87 13.14 32.96
C GLN A 138 27.80 11.73 32.40
N GLU A 139 28.24 10.79 33.23
CA GLU A 139 28.52 9.38 32.95
C GLU A 139 27.39 8.68 32.17
N LEU A 140 27.73 8.19 30.98
CA LEU A 140 26.93 7.18 30.28
C LEU A 140 27.04 5.86 31.05
N ASP A 141 26.03 5.60 31.89
CA ASP A 141 25.81 4.33 32.54
C ASP A 141 25.71 3.20 31.49
N LYS A 142 26.29 2.06 31.85
CA LYS A 142 26.41 0.87 31.00
C LYS A 142 25.02 0.34 30.69
N THR A 143 24.53 0.56 29.48
CA THR A 143 23.39 -0.21 28.98
C THR A 143 23.89 -1.51 28.36
N GLU A 144 23.59 -2.57 29.09
CA GLU A 144 23.74 -3.97 28.74
C GLU A 144 23.39 -4.21 27.27
N THR A 145 24.30 -4.86 26.54
CA THR A 145 23.93 -5.60 25.31
C THR A 145 22.76 -6.51 25.66
N PRO A 146 21.56 -6.32 25.07
CA PRO A 146 20.48 -7.26 25.28
C PRO A 146 20.96 -8.62 24.77
N GLU A 147 20.84 -9.66 25.59
CA GLU A 147 20.91 -11.02 25.07
C GLU A 147 19.98 -11.16 23.86
N PRO A 148 20.32 -11.98 22.85
CA PRO A 148 19.47 -12.17 21.69
C PRO A 148 18.18 -12.84 22.16
N THR A 149 17.14 -12.03 22.37
CA THR A 149 15.77 -12.51 22.27
C THR A 149 15.67 -13.18 20.92
N THR A 150 15.36 -14.47 20.89
CA THR A 150 15.17 -15.21 19.65
C THR A 150 14.17 -14.42 18.82
N LEU A 151 14.62 -13.87 17.69
CA LEU A 151 13.73 -13.14 16.80
C LEU A 151 12.51 -14.05 16.51
N PRO A 152 11.28 -13.52 16.61
CA PRO A 152 10.10 -14.31 16.31
C PRO A 152 10.27 -14.93 14.91
N SER A 153 9.93 -16.21 14.79
CA SER A 153 10.07 -16.95 13.53
C SER A 153 9.40 -16.18 12.40
N THR A 154 10.15 -16.00 11.32
CA THR A 154 9.73 -15.30 10.09
C THR A 154 9.15 -16.26 9.06
N LYS A 155 8.98 -17.54 9.42
CA LYS A 155 8.46 -18.57 8.52
C LYS A 155 6.95 -18.62 8.50
N LEU A 156 6.40 -18.92 7.32
CA LEU A 156 4.96 -19.03 7.12
C LEU A 156 4.29 -20.02 8.08
N LYS A 157 4.88 -21.19 8.35
CA LYS A 157 4.35 -22.16 9.32
C LYS A 157 4.14 -21.64 10.75
N ASP A 158 4.90 -20.62 11.12
CA ASP A 158 4.85 -20.04 12.47
C ASP A 158 4.00 -18.77 12.54
N ILE A 159 3.43 -18.31 11.41
CA ILE A 159 2.73 -17.01 11.33
C ILE A 159 1.56 -16.92 12.32
N ASP A 160 0.82 -18.00 12.52
CA ASP A 160 -0.30 -18.01 13.46
C ASP A 160 0.21 -17.90 14.91
N LYS A 161 1.37 -18.46 15.25
CA LYS A 161 1.98 -18.26 16.57
C LYS A 161 2.39 -16.80 16.77
N VAL A 162 2.92 -16.17 15.73
CA VAL A 162 3.32 -14.75 15.74
C VAL A 162 2.11 -13.82 15.83
N LEU A 163 1.04 -14.13 15.08
CA LEU A 163 -0.17 -13.31 14.93
C LEU A 163 -1.40 -14.02 15.50
N GLN A 164 -1.59 -13.92 16.82
CA GLN A 164 -2.79 -14.41 17.50
C GLN A 164 -3.91 -13.37 17.55
N PRO A 165 -5.20 -13.74 17.34
CA PRO A 165 -5.68 -15.10 17.06
C PRO A 165 -5.25 -15.57 15.66
N GLY A 166 -4.97 -16.87 15.51
CA GLY A 166 -4.53 -17.48 14.24
C GLY A 166 -5.59 -17.47 13.12
N GLY A 167 -5.28 -18.13 12.00
CA GLY A 167 -6.07 -18.12 10.77
C GLY A 167 -5.38 -17.41 9.60
N TRP A 168 -4.23 -16.79 9.84
CA TRP A 168 -3.40 -16.15 8.83
C TRP A 168 -2.78 -17.16 7.88
N LEU A 169 -2.30 -18.29 8.41
CA LEU A 169 -1.69 -19.35 7.59
C LEU A 169 -2.66 -19.84 6.51
N GLN A 170 -3.90 -20.16 6.91
CA GLN A 170 -4.90 -20.64 5.97
C GLN A 170 -5.30 -19.57 4.97
N LEU A 171 -5.55 -18.33 5.41
CA LEU A 171 -5.90 -17.22 4.53
C LEU A 171 -4.84 -16.98 3.45
N ILE A 172 -3.56 -16.99 3.84
CA ILE A 172 -2.44 -16.81 2.91
C ILE A 172 -2.36 -17.98 1.93
N LYS A 173 -2.41 -19.23 2.42
CA LYS A 173 -2.40 -20.42 1.55
C LYS A 173 -3.55 -20.37 0.54
N ASP A 174 -4.75 -20.00 0.97
CA ASP A 174 -5.93 -19.91 0.14
C ASP A 174 -5.81 -18.82 -0.96
N ILE A 175 -5.30 -17.63 -0.63
CA ILE A 175 -5.09 -16.55 -1.61
C ILE A 175 -4.10 -17.00 -2.70
N PHE A 176 -2.99 -17.61 -2.31
CA PHE A 176 -1.99 -18.08 -3.27
C PHE A 176 -2.51 -19.26 -4.08
N GLN A 177 -3.27 -20.17 -3.47
CA GLN A 177 -3.92 -21.28 -4.15
C GLN A 177 -4.93 -20.79 -5.20
N ASP A 178 -5.71 -19.75 -4.92
CA ASP A 178 -6.62 -19.12 -5.88
C ASP A 178 -5.88 -18.49 -7.08
N ALA A 179 -4.62 -18.08 -6.88
CA ALA A 179 -3.72 -17.64 -7.95
C ALA A 179 -2.98 -18.80 -8.64
N SER A 180 -3.27 -20.06 -8.30
CA SER A 180 -2.56 -21.26 -8.75
C SER A 180 -1.08 -21.31 -8.35
N VAL A 181 -0.73 -20.70 -7.21
CA VAL A 181 0.60 -20.71 -6.62
C VAL A 181 0.59 -21.60 -5.38
N ASN A 182 1.39 -22.66 -5.40
CA ASN A 182 1.55 -23.53 -4.24
C ASN A 182 2.64 -22.96 -3.34
N LEU A 183 2.27 -22.66 -2.09
CA LEU A 183 3.23 -22.30 -1.05
C LEU A 183 3.71 -23.56 -0.35
N THR A 184 4.95 -23.51 0.12
CA THR A 184 5.48 -24.41 1.13
C THR A 184 5.11 -23.89 2.53
N GLU A 185 5.83 -24.35 3.55
CA GLU A 185 5.70 -23.84 4.92
C GLU A 185 6.94 -23.03 5.36
N GLU A 186 7.91 -22.89 4.45
CA GLU A 186 9.24 -22.33 4.70
C GLU A 186 9.43 -20.93 4.07
N GLU A 187 8.38 -20.37 3.49
CA GLU A 187 8.36 -19.01 2.95
C GLU A 187 8.70 -18.00 4.04
N GLU A 188 9.48 -17.00 3.67
CA GLU A 188 9.71 -15.83 4.49
C GLU A 188 8.46 -14.95 4.54
N VAL A 189 8.17 -14.41 5.72
CA VAL A 189 7.04 -13.54 5.99
C VAL A 189 7.53 -12.27 6.68
N ASN A 190 7.22 -11.12 6.08
CA ASN A 190 7.36 -9.80 6.68
C ASN A 190 6.05 -9.41 7.37
N VAL A 191 6.13 -9.01 8.63
CA VAL A 191 4.98 -8.52 9.41
C VAL A 191 5.27 -7.08 9.84
N TRP A 192 4.60 -6.10 9.23
CA TRP A 192 4.91 -4.68 9.44
C TRP A 192 4.32 -4.11 10.73
N GLN A 193 3.03 -4.35 10.99
CA GLN A 193 2.34 -3.87 12.19
C GLN A 193 1.66 -5.03 12.93
N PRO A 194 2.42 -5.87 13.68
CA PRO A 194 1.87 -7.06 14.32
C PRO A 194 0.70 -6.77 15.26
N SER A 195 0.75 -5.68 16.03
CA SER A 195 -0.31 -5.27 16.96
C SER A 195 -1.64 -4.97 16.25
N PHE A 196 -1.57 -4.22 15.15
CA PHE A 196 -2.72 -3.92 14.29
C PHE A 196 -3.29 -5.22 13.68
N LEU A 197 -2.44 -6.07 13.11
CA LEU A 197 -2.86 -7.31 12.47
C LEU A 197 -3.57 -8.26 13.46
N LYS A 198 -3.01 -8.44 14.67
CA LYS A 198 -3.66 -9.20 15.75
C LYS A 198 -5.03 -8.63 16.12
N HIS A 199 -5.12 -7.31 16.25
CA HIS A 199 -6.36 -6.61 16.58
C HIS A 199 -7.43 -6.80 15.49
N VAL A 200 -7.11 -6.56 14.23
CA VAL A 200 -8.10 -6.65 13.14
C VAL A 200 -8.57 -8.08 12.92
N MET A 201 -7.71 -9.09 13.06
CA MET A 201 -8.13 -10.49 12.99
C MET A 201 -9.13 -10.83 14.09
N LYS A 202 -8.87 -10.40 15.33
CA LYS A 202 -9.83 -10.54 16.44
C LYS A 202 -11.14 -9.81 16.13
N LEU A 203 -11.05 -8.57 15.66
CA LEU A 203 -12.22 -7.73 15.37
C LEU A 203 -13.11 -8.33 14.27
N LEU A 204 -12.51 -8.83 13.20
CA LEU A 204 -13.21 -9.52 12.09
C LEU A 204 -13.95 -10.77 12.56
N ASN A 205 -13.40 -11.51 13.54
CA ASN A 205 -13.99 -12.73 14.05
C ASN A 205 -15.10 -12.51 15.09
N ILE A 206 -15.09 -11.40 15.83
CA ILE A 206 -16.13 -11.10 16.84
C ILE A 206 -17.27 -10.22 16.30
N THR A 207 -17.03 -9.50 15.20
CA THR A 207 -18.05 -8.63 14.58
C THR A 207 -19.04 -9.48 13.79
N SER A 208 -20.32 -9.10 13.76
CA SER A 208 -21.33 -9.83 12.99
C SER A 208 -20.94 -9.92 11.51
N SER A 209 -21.15 -11.10 10.90
CA SER A 209 -20.85 -11.31 9.48
C SER A 209 -21.57 -10.30 8.59
N ALA A 210 -22.80 -9.91 8.96
CA ALA A 210 -23.55 -8.87 8.25
C ALA A 210 -22.77 -7.54 8.18
N THR A 211 -22.25 -7.04 9.31
CA THR A 211 -21.48 -5.79 9.36
C THR A 211 -20.18 -5.90 8.58
N VAL A 212 -19.43 -7.00 8.75
CA VAL A 212 -18.17 -7.22 8.02
C VAL A 212 -18.41 -7.30 6.51
N ASN A 213 -19.43 -8.03 6.07
CA ASN A 213 -19.77 -8.17 4.65
C ASN A 213 -20.25 -6.85 4.05
N ASN A 214 -21.05 -6.07 4.80
CA ASN A 214 -21.46 -4.72 4.38
C ASN A 214 -20.27 -3.77 4.25
N TYR A 215 -19.31 -3.83 5.18
CA TYR A 215 -18.08 -3.06 5.10
C TYR A 215 -17.27 -3.41 3.85
N PHE A 216 -17.01 -4.70 3.59
CA PHE A 216 -16.28 -5.11 2.38
C PHE A 216 -17.01 -4.72 1.10
N GLY A 217 -18.34 -4.86 1.08
CA GLY A 217 -19.17 -4.42 -0.04
C GLY A 217 -19.09 -2.90 -0.25
N TRP A 218 -19.12 -2.11 0.82
CA TRP A 218 -18.92 -0.67 0.76
C TRP A 218 -17.53 -0.30 0.23
N MET A 219 -16.46 -0.89 0.75
CA MET A 219 -15.09 -0.61 0.30
C MET A 219 -14.90 -0.93 -1.19
N LEU A 220 -15.51 -2.00 -1.67
CA LEU A 220 -15.51 -2.34 -3.10
C LEU A 220 -16.25 -1.28 -3.93
N LEU A 221 -17.46 -0.88 -3.52
CA LEU A 221 -18.24 0.15 -4.22
C LEU A 221 -17.54 1.52 -4.19
N TYR A 222 -16.89 1.86 -3.08
CA TYR A 222 -16.09 3.07 -2.96
C TYR A 222 -14.90 3.02 -3.95
N LYS A 223 -14.15 1.92 -3.98
CA LYS A 223 -12.98 1.74 -4.86
C LYS A 223 -13.35 1.77 -6.34
N LEU A 224 -14.52 1.23 -6.69
CA LEU A 224 -15.04 1.21 -8.06
C LEU A 224 -15.87 2.46 -8.41
N GLY A 225 -16.14 3.34 -7.43
CA GLY A 225 -17.17 4.37 -7.54
C GLY A 225 -16.94 5.38 -8.66
N SER A 226 -15.70 5.61 -9.04
CA SER A 226 -15.36 6.46 -10.18
C SER A 226 -15.76 5.86 -11.53
N ILE A 227 -15.84 4.54 -11.67
CA ILE A 227 -15.86 3.85 -12.97
C ILE A 227 -17.10 2.97 -13.24
N VAL A 228 -18.10 3.00 -12.35
CA VAL A 228 -19.30 2.16 -12.46
C VAL A 228 -20.45 2.88 -13.17
N SER A 229 -21.52 3.25 -12.48
CA SER A 229 -22.65 4.00 -13.06
C SER A 229 -22.48 5.50 -12.84
N HIS A 230 -23.10 6.29 -13.72
CA HIS A 230 -23.15 7.75 -13.60
C HIS A 230 -23.63 8.22 -12.22
N ASP A 231 -24.65 7.55 -11.66
CA ASP A 231 -25.21 7.91 -10.36
C ASP A 231 -24.19 7.72 -9.22
N ILE A 232 -23.39 6.65 -9.27
CA ILE A 232 -22.35 6.42 -8.27
C ILE A 232 -21.16 7.36 -8.48
N THR A 233 -20.75 7.61 -9.73
CA THR A 233 -19.70 8.59 -10.02
C THR A 233 -20.09 9.97 -9.49
N LYS A 234 -21.37 10.35 -9.62
CA LYS A 234 -21.90 11.59 -9.04
C LYS A 234 -21.85 11.60 -7.51
N LEU A 235 -22.29 10.54 -6.85
CA LEU A 235 -22.21 10.44 -5.38
C LEU A 235 -20.75 10.49 -4.89
N ASN A 236 -19.85 9.80 -5.58
CA ASN A 236 -18.42 9.83 -5.31
C ASN A 236 -17.84 11.24 -5.49
N PHE A 237 -18.24 11.94 -6.55
CA PHE A 237 -17.82 13.33 -6.79
C PHE A 237 -18.31 14.25 -5.67
N GLU A 238 -19.59 14.22 -5.30
CA GLU A 238 -20.13 15.06 -4.22
C GLU A 238 -19.41 14.84 -2.88
N PHE A 239 -19.07 13.59 -2.56
CA PHE A 239 -18.24 13.31 -1.39
C PHE A 239 -16.85 13.93 -1.51
N ASN A 240 -16.17 13.77 -2.64
CA ASN A 240 -14.83 14.32 -2.86
C ASN A 240 -14.80 15.85 -2.95
N ARG A 241 -15.92 16.52 -3.27
CA ARG A 241 -16.03 17.99 -3.14
C ARG A 241 -15.85 18.43 -1.70
N VAL A 242 -16.45 17.72 -0.75
CA VAL A 242 -16.31 18.01 0.69
C VAL A 242 -14.95 17.56 1.19
N TRP A 243 -14.55 16.33 0.88
CA TRP A 243 -13.34 15.74 1.45
C TRP A 243 -12.04 16.30 0.87
N ARG A 244 -11.97 16.51 -0.45
CA ARG A 244 -10.76 16.96 -1.16
C ARG A 244 -10.87 18.38 -1.73
N GLY A 245 -12.01 19.05 -1.55
CA GLY A 245 -12.22 20.38 -2.12
C GLY A 245 -12.34 20.41 -3.64
N LEU A 246 -12.76 19.31 -4.29
CA LEU A 246 -12.90 19.26 -5.75
C LEU A 246 -13.86 20.35 -6.25
N GLN A 247 -13.43 21.11 -7.26
CA GLN A 247 -14.18 22.25 -7.79
C GLN A 247 -15.00 21.94 -9.05
N GLY A 248 -14.76 20.81 -9.71
CA GLY A 248 -15.43 20.44 -10.95
C GLY A 248 -15.04 19.05 -11.43
N GLU A 249 -15.86 18.51 -12.34
CA GLU A 249 -15.57 17.25 -12.99
C GLU A 249 -14.41 17.39 -13.97
N GLU A 250 -13.55 16.37 -14.04
CA GLU A 250 -12.49 16.33 -15.02
C GLU A 250 -13.04 15.94 -16.41
N PRO A 251 -12.41 16.39 -17.52
CA PRO A 251 -12.78 15.93 -18.85
C PRO A 251 -12.73 14.40 -18.94
N ARG A 252 -13.72 13.79 -19.60
CA ARG A 252 -13.88 12.33 -19.67
C ARG A 252 -12.62 11.57 -20.10
N TRP A 253 -11.85 12.11 -21.04
CA TRP A 253 -10.60 11.47 -21.47
C TRP A 253 -9.58 11.36 -20.34
N ARG A 254 -9.48 12.38 -19.48
CA ARG A 254 -8.56 12.42 -18.34
C ARG A 254 -9.01 11.44 -17.26
N HIS A 255 -10.32 11.38 -17.02
CA HIS A 255 -10.93 10.39 -16.16
C HIS A 255 -10.59 8.95 -16.59
N CYS A 256 -10.76 8.64 -17.88
CA CYS A 256 -10.46 7.32 -18.41
C CYS A 256 -8.97 6.95 -18.28
N VAL A 257 -8.06 7.90 -18.51
CA VAL A 257 -6.62 7.69 -18.33
C VAL A 257 -6.29 7.46 -16.85
N ASN A 258 -6.81 8.30 -15.96
CA ASN A 258 -6.58 8.18 -14.51
C ASN A 258 -7.13 6.88 -13.93
N ALA A 259 -8.27 6.39 -14.44
CA ALA A 259 -8.82 5.09 -14.03
C ALA A 259 -7.89 3.91 -14.34
N LEU A 260 -7.07 4.01 -15.39
CA LEU A 260 -6.16 2.94 -15.82
C LEU A 260 -4.72 3.15 -15.32
N ASN A 261 -4.34 4.39 -15.05
CA ASN A 261 -3.01 4.82 -14.65
C ASN A 261 -3.02 5.59 -13.31
N ASP A 262 -3.80 5.10 -12.35
CA ASP A 262 -3.88 5.73 -11.04
C ASP A 262 -2.48 5.80 -10.41
N PRO A 263 -2.06 6.96 -9.88
CA PRO A 263 -0.70 7.15 -9.38
C PRO A 263 -0.40 6.32 -8.13
N TYR A 264 -1.37 5.69 -7.49
CA TYR A 264 -1.15 4.82 -6.33
C TYR A 264 -1.43 3.35 -6.66
N ASP A 265 -2.33 3.09 -7.61
CA ASP A 265 -2.79 1.75 -7.92
C ASP A 265 -3.07 1.54 -9.43
N PRO A 266 -2.01 1.63 -10.26
CA PRO A 266 -2.14 1.59 -11.70
C PRO A 266 -2.35 0.16 -12.20
N ILE A 267 -3.07 0.06 -13.32
CA ILE A 267 -3.52 -1.23 -13.88
C ILE A 267 -2.81 -1.51 -15.21
N LEU A 268 -2.51 -0.46 -15.95
CA LEU A 268 -1.85 -0.53 -17.26
C LEU A 268 -0.44 0.07 -17.27
N SER A 269 0.25 0.12 -16.12
CA SER A 269 1.61 0.69 -16.01
C SER A 269 2.57 0.26 -17.10
N TYR A 270 2.67 -1.06 -17.34
CA TYR A 270 3.58 -1.60 -18.33
C TYR A 270 3.17 -1.22 -19.77
N GLY A 271 1.89 -1.37 -20.11
CA GLY A 271 1.38 -1.03 -21.44
C GLY A 271 1.41 0.47 -21.75
N LEU A 272 0.90 1.31 -20.84
CA LEU A 272 0.93 2.77 -20.99
C LEU A 272 2.35 3.32 -20.92
N GLY A 273 3.18 2.75 -20.06
CA GLY A 273 4.58 3.05 -19.96
C GLY A 273 5.32 2.80 -21.28
N ARG A 274 5.08 1.65 -21.94
CA ARG A 274 5.68 1.34 -23.25
C ARG A 274 5.31 2.41 -24.27
N LEU A 275 4.02 2.76 -24.37
CA LEU A 275 3.54 3.80 -25.28
C LEU A 275 4.15 5.18 -24.97
N TYR A 276 4.32 5.51 -23.69
CA TYR A 276 4.92 6.78 -23.27
C TYR A 276 6.40 6.83 -23.63
N VAL A 277 7.16 5.78 -23.32
CA VAL A 277 8.59 5.66 -23.60
C VAL A 277 8.85 5.76 -25.09
N ASP A 278 8.12 4.97 -25.90
CA ASP A 278 8.30 4.94 -27.36
C ASP A 278 8.06 6.29 -28.04
N LYS A 279 7.21 7.14 -27.43
CA LYS A 279 6.79 8.41 -28.03
C LYS A 279 7.57 9.61 -27.51
N TYR A 280 7.94 9.62 -26.23
CA TYR A 280 8.40 10.82 -25.55
C TYR A 280 9.76 10.70 -24.89
N PHE A 281 10.31 9.50 -24.72
CA PHE A 281 11.58 9.32 -24.03
C PHE A 281 12.73 9.20 -25.03
N ASN A 282 13.76 10.02 -24.86
CA ASN A 282 14.97 9.97 -25.68
C ASN A 282 16.08 9.21 -24.92
N GLU A 283 16.69 8.21 -25.56
CA GLU A 283 17.80 7.45 -24.96
C GLU A 283 18.96 8.35 -24.53
N THR A 284 19.27 9.40 -25.30
CA THR A 284 20.33 10.36 -24.93
C THR A 284 20.01 11.12 -23.64
N GLU A 285 18.73 11.42 -23.38
CA GLU A 285 18.32 12.06 -22.12
C GLU A 285 18.49 11.10 -20.94
N LYS A 286 18.23 9.81 -21.14
CA LYS A 286 18.48 8.76 -20.14
C LYS A 286 19.95 8.73 -19.73
N GLU A 287 20.84 8.62 -20.71
CA GLU A 287 22.29 8.53 -20.49
C GLU A 287 22.84 9.77 -19.77
N ASN A 288 22.32 10.95 -20.12
CA ASN A 288 22.68 12.20 -19.44
C ASN A 288 22.28 12.16 -17.96
N VAL A 289 21.06 11.72 -17.65
CA VAL A 289 20.58 11.64 -16.25
C VAL A 289 21.31 10.55 -15.47
N GLU A 290 21.63 9.42 -16.10
CA GLU A 290 22.49 8.38 -15.49
C GLU A 290 23.90 8.92 -15.17
N THR A 291 24.46 9.73 -16.07
CA THR A 291 25.74 10.42 -15.83
C THR A 291 25.64 11.40 -14.66
N ILE A 292 24.55 12.17 -14.56
CA ILE A 292 24.30 13.07 -13.42
C ILE A 292 24.22 12.26 -12.12
N ALA A 293 23.46 11.16 -12.09
CA ALA A 293 23.33 10.32 -10.92
C ALA A 293 24.68 9.75 -10.45
N LYS A 294 25.51 9.30 -11.40
CA LYS A 294 26.87 8.84 -11.12
C LYS A 294 27.74 9.96 -10.54
N ASN A 295 27.74 11.15 -11.14
CA ASN A 295 28.53 12.28 -10.66
C ASN A 295 28.10 12.72 -9.25
N VAL A 296 26.78 12.76 -8.98
CA VAL A 296 26.25 13.06 -7.65
C VAL A 296 26.70 12.01 -6.63
N SER A 297 26.67 10.72 -7.00
CA SER A 297 27.18 9.63 -6.15
C SER A 297 28.67 9.79 -5.82
N GLU A 298 29.49 10.12 -6.82
CA GLU A 298 30.93 10.35 -6.63
C GLU A 298 31.20 11.55 -5.71
N VAL A 299 30.49 12.67 -5.89
CA VAL A 299 30.60 13.83 -5.00
C VAL A 299 30.17 13.48 -3.58
N LEU A 300 29.07 12.75 -3.41
CA LEU A 300 28.61 12.31 -2.08
C LEU A 300 29.66 11.42 -1.40
N LYS A 301 30.35 10.56 -2.15
CA LYS A 301 31.46 9.76 -1.63
C LYS A 301 32.60 10.63 -1.09
N THR A 302 32.98 11.68 -1.81
CA THR A 302 33.98 12.66 -1.34
C THR A 302 33.50 13.39 -0.08
N VAL A 303 32.25 13.82 -0.03
CA VAL A 303 31.66 14.47 1.17
C VAL A 303 31.67 13.53 2.37
N LEU A 304 31.32 12.25 2.19
CA LEU A 304 31.36 11.24 3.25
C LEU A 304 32.78 11.03 3.80
N GLN A 305 33.79 11.03 2.94
CA GLN A 305 35.19 10.86 3.37
C GLN A 305 35.69 12.07 4.17
N ASN A 306 35.29 13.29 3.76
CA ASN A 306 35.79 14.54 4.31
C ASN A 306 35.01 15.06 5.53
N ASN A 307 33.82 14.53 5.83
CA ASN A 307 33.07 14.98 7.00
C ASN A 307 33.85 14.72 8.31
N THR A 308 33.68 15.55 9.32
CA THR A 308 34.43 15.45 10.59
C THR A 308 33.63 14.84 11.73
N TRP A 309 32.32 14.66 11.56
CA TRP A 309 31.42 14.22 12.61
C TRP A 309 31.23 12.69 12.66
N MET A 310 31.53 11.96 11.56
CA MET A 310 31.50 10.50 11.56
C MET A 310 32.88 9.90 11.86
N ASP A 311 32.91 8.83 12.64
CA ASP A 311 34.09 7.99 12.77
C ASP A 311 34.41 7.21 11.47
N ASN A 312 35.62 6.66 11.37
CA ASN A 312 36.09 5.95 10.18
C ASN A 312 35.29 4.68 9.84
N ALA A 313 34.80 3.94 10.85
CA ALA A 313 34.03 2.73 10.63
C ALA A 313 32.64 3.06 10.05
N THR A 314 32.01 4.10 10.58
CA THR A 314 30.73 4.64 10.08
C THR A 314 30.87 5.16 8.65
N LYS A 315 31.94 5.91 8.34
CA LYS A 315 32.25 6.36 6.96
C LYS A 315 32.41 5.19 5.99
N ALA A 316 33.11 4.13 6.40
CA ALA A 316 33.29 2.93 5.58
C ALA A 316 31.95 2.24 5.29
N ASN A 317 31.07 2.13 6.28
CA ASN A 317 29.73 1.56 6.10
C ASN A 317 28.82 2.43 5.22
N ALA A 318 28.85 3.76 5.40
CA ALA A 318 28.11 4.69 4.54
C ALA A 318 28.60 4.63 3.09
N THR A 319 29.92 4.56 2.88
CA THR A 319 30.52 4.38 1.55
C THR A 319 30.10 3.06 0.93
N LYS A 320 30.12 1.97 1.70
CA LYS A 320 29.65 0.66 1.23
C LYS A 320 28.17 0.70 0.83
N LYS A 321 27.32 1.41 1.58
CA LYS A 321 25.91 1.60 1.22
C LYS A 321 25.77 2.33 -0.12
N LEU A 322 26.50 3.44 -0.28
CA LEU A 322 26.51 4.23 -1.51
C LEU A 322 27.00 3.42 -2.73
N ASP A 323 28.09 2.67 -2.58
CA ASP A 323 28.63 1.79 -3.63
C ASP A 323 27.66 0.66 -4.03
N ASN A 324 26.70 0.32 -3.15
CA ASN A 324 25.67 -0.69 -3.40
C ASN A 324 24.30 -0.10 -3.79
N MET A 325 24.18 1.22 -3.92
CA MET A 325 22.95 1.85 -4.41
C MET A 325 22.74 1.52 -5.90
N VAL A 326 21.50 1.19 -6.25
CA VAL A 326 21.09 0.90 -7.63
C VAL A 326 20.30 2.09 -8.13
N PHE A 327 20.78 2.74 -9.19
CA PHE A 327 20.07 3.82 -9.84
C PHE A 327 19.10 3.25 -10.88
N ARG A 328 17.85 3.68 -10.78
CA ARG A 328 16.74 3.30 -11.67
C ARG A 328 16.24 4.56 -12.34
N ILE A 329 16.65 4.79 -13.58
CA ILE A 329 16.44 6.05 -14.30
C ILE A 329 15.47 5.85 -15.46
N GLY A 330 14.43 6.66 -15.53
CA GLY A 330 13.42 6.60 -16.58
C GLY A 330 12.48 5.41 -16.42
N TYR A 331 12.84 4.27 -16.99
CA TYR A 331 11.98 3.08 -17.09
C TYR A 331 12.80 1.76 -17.01
N PRO A 332 12.19 0.63 -16.59
CA PRO A 332 12.84 -0.67 -16.67
C PRO A 332 13.07 -1.06 -18.13
N GLU A 333 14.26 -1.56 -18.47
CA GLU A 333 14.59 -1.98 -19.85
C GLU A 333 13.60 -3.03 -20.39
N GLU A 334 13.07 -3.88 -19.52
CA GLU A 334 12.11 -4.92 -19.88
C GLU A 334 10.76 -4.37 -20.35
N ILE A 335 10.50 -3.07 -20.24
CA ILE A 335 9.26 -2.46 -20.75
C ILE A 335 9.09 -2.68 -22.26
N THR A 336 10.20 -2.83 -22.99
CA THR A 336 10.20 -3.05 -24.43
C THR A 336 10.10 -4.54 -24.80
N ASP A 337 10.06 -5.44 -23.81
CA ASP A 337 9.93 -6.88 -24.03
C ASP A 337 8.45 -7.29 -24.15
N ASP A 338 8.04 -7.57 -25.38
CA ASP A 338 6.68 -8.03 -25.68
C ASP A 338 6.33 -9.33 -24.94
N LYS A 339 7.31 -10.19 -24.62
CA LYS A 339 7.03 -11.43 -23.86
C LYS A 339 6.59 -11.10 -22.44
N LEU A 340 7.25 -10.14 -21.79
CA LEU A 340 6.87 -9.69 -20.46
C LEU A 340 5.47 -9.07 -20.46
N LEU A 341 5.18 -8.18 -21.42
CA LEU A 341 3.85 -7.58 -21.56
C LEU A 341 2.75 -8.63 -21.74
N ASN A 342 2.99 -9.61 -22.63
CA ASN A 342 2.05 -10.70 -22.87
C ASN A 342 1.87 -11.60 -21.64
N GLU A 343 2.90 -11.77 -20.82
CA GLU A 343 2.81 -12.53 -19.57
C GLU A 343 1.96 -11.79 -18.51
N ILE A 344 2.22 -10.49 -18.30
CA ILE A 344 1.48 -9.64 -17.36
C ILE A 344 -0.02 -9.63 -17.70
N TYR A 345 -0.34 -9.52 -19.00
CA TYR A 345 -1.72 -9.39 -19.48
C TYR A 345 -2.33 -10.69 -20.01
N LYS A 346 -1.72 -11.85 -19.74
CA LYS A 346 -2.15 -13.16 -20.24
C LYS A 346 -3.60 -13.52 -19.90
N ASN A 347 -4.10 -13.08 -18.74
CA ASN A 347 -5.44 -13.44 -18.25
C ASN A 347 -6.49 -12.36 -18.55
N VAL A 348 -6.14 -11.34 -19.34
CA VAL A 348 -7.07 -10.28 -19.72
C VAL A 348 -8.09 -10.85 -20.71
N LEU A 349 -9.37 -10.56 -20.46
CA LEU A 349 -10.47 -10.99 -21.33
C LEU A 349 -10.43 -10.23 -22.66
N ASN A 350 -11.09 -10.75 -23.69
CA ASN A 350 -11.17 -10.07 -24.98
C ASN A 350 -11.80 -8.67 -24.82
N VAL A 351 -11.03 -7.63 -25.13
CA VAL A 351 -11.45 -6.24 -25.03
C VAL A 351 -12.13 -5.82 -26.33
N THR A 352 -13.37 -5.34 -26.24
CA THR A 352 -14.16 -4.90 -27.40
C THR A 352 -14.65 -3.48 -27.19
N LEU A 353 -14.82 -2.72 -28.28
CA LEU A 353 -15.23 -1.31 -28.22
C LEU A 353 -16.61 -1.10 -27.57
N ASN A 354 -17.51 -2.09 -27.68
CA ASN A 354 -18.85 -2.07 -27.10
C ASN A 354 -18.95 -2.92 -25.82
N GLY A 355 -17.81 -3.35 -25.25
CA GLY A 355 -17.75 -4.16 -24.05
C GLY A 355 -17.98 -3.35 -22.77
N SER A 356 -18.26 -4.06 -21.67
CA SER A 356 -18.37 -3.44 -20.35
C SER A 356 -17.00 -2.97 -19.86
N PHE A 357 -16.86 -1.66 -19.62
CA PHE A 357 -15.62 -1.10 -19.07
C PHE A 357 -15.25 -1.72 -17.72
N LEU A 358 -16.24 -1.95 -16.85
CA LEU A 358 -16.02 -2.59 -15.54
C LEU A 358 -15.46 -4.02 -15.70
N ALA A 359 -16.00 -4.79 -16.65
CA ALA A 359 -15.50 -6.15 -16.90
C ALA A 359 -14.07 -6.12 -17.44
N THR A 360 -13.76 -5.20 -18.36
CA THR A 360 -12.40 -4.99 -18.86
C THR A 360 -11.45 -4.62 -17.71
N TYR A 361 -11.82 -3.62 -16.91
CA TYR A 361 -11.04 -3.17 -15.76
C TYR A 361 -10.74 -4.32 -14.79
N LEU A 362 -11.75 -5.09 -14.37
CA LEU A 362 -11.58 -6.23 -13.48
C LEU A 362 -10.74 -7.35 -14.12
N SER A 363 -10.81 -7.54 -15.43
CA SER A 363 -9.95 -8.53 -16.10
C SER A 363 -8.46 -8.16 -16.07
N PHE A 364 -8.13 -6.88 -16.21
CA PHE A 364 -6.75 -6.41 -16.04
C PHE A 364 -6.29 -6.51 -14.59
N ARG A 365 -7.14 -6.11 -13.63
CA ARG A 365 -6.88 -6.30 -12.19
C ARG A 365 -6.55 -7.77 -11.90
N LYS A 366 -7.40 -8.70 -12.31
CA LYS A 366 -7.18 -10.13 -12.12
C LYS A 366 -5.85 -10.60 -12.70
N SER A 367 -5.54 -10.22 -13.93
CA SER A 367 -4.27 -10.59 -14.56
C SER A 367 -3.07 -10.07 -13.75
N ASN A 368 -3.14 -8.82 -13.27
CA ASN A 368 -2.09 -8.23 -12.43
C ASN A 368 -1.95 -8.95 -11.08
N ALA A 369 -3.06 -9.29 -10.40
CA ALA A 369 -3.01 -10.03 -9.14
C ALA A 369 -2.29 -11.38 -9.30
N ILE A 370 -2.68 -12.15 -10.31
CA ILE A 370 -2.08 -13.45 -10.62
C ILE A 370 -0.60 -13.28 -10.98
N TYR A 371 -0.26 -12.33 -11.85
CA TYR A 371 1.13 -12.05 -12.22
C TYR A 371 1.98 -11.68 -11.00
N LYS A 372 1.49 -10.78 -10.13
CA LYS A 372 2.18 -10.35 -8.91
C LYS A 372 2.44 -11.52 -7.96
N LEU A 373 1.47 -12.41 -7.76
CA LEU A 373 1.61 -13.57 -6.86
C LEU A 373 2.47 -14.69 -7.47
N ASN A 374 2.43 -14.89 -8.78
CA ASN A 374 3.28 -15.88 -9.48
C ASN A 374 4.78 -15.61 -9.32
N LYS A 375 5.18 -14.37 -9.03
CA LYS A 375 6.58 -14.05 -8.70
C LYS A 375 7.12 -14.83 -7.51
N MET A 376 6.26 -15.42 -6.69
CA MET A 376 6.64 -16.33 -5.61
C MET A 376 7.36 -17.59 -6.12
N GLY A 377 7.16 -17.99 -7.38
CA GLY A 377 7.92 -19.06 -8.03
C GLY A 377 9.42 -18.76 -8.14
N SER A 378 9.85 -17.52 -7.93
CA SER A 378 11.25 -17.14 -7.77
C SER A 378 11.50 -16.62 -6.35
N PRO A 379 12.31 -17.33 -5.54
CA PRO A 379 12.63 -16.91 -4.17
C PRO A 379 13.51 -15.65 -4.15
N PHE A 380 14.08 -15.26 -5.28
CA PHE A 380 14.94 -14.09 -5.41
C PHE A 380 14.13 -12.84 -5.77
N PHE A 381 14.45 -11.74 -5.11
CA PHE A 381 13.97 -10.41 -5.46
C PHE A 381 15.04 -9.68 -6.28
N ASN A 382 14.71 -9.27 -7.50
CA ASN A 382 15.66 -8.57 -8.35
C ASN A 382 15.49 -7.05 -8.21
N ARG A 383 16.31 -6.43 -7.35
CA ARG A 383 16.33 -4.99 -7.10
C ARG A 383 16.83 -4.11 -8.26
N THR A 384 17.26 -4.67 -9.39
CA THR A 384 17.50 -3.88 -10.60
C THR A 384 16.27 -3.87 -11.50
N LYS A 385 15.57 -5.01 -11.60
CA LYS A 385 14.43 -5.21 -12.52
C LYS A 385 13.04 -4.95 -11.93
N GLU A 386 12.84 -5.16 -10.63
CA GLU A 386 11.52 -5.06 -10.00
C GLU A 386 11.29 -3.69 -9.36
N TRP A 387 10.69 -2.79 -10.12
CA TRP A 387 10.44 -1.42 -9.68
C TRP A 387 9.25 -1.35 -8.71
N PRO A 388 9.36 -0.62 -7.59
CA PRO A 388 8.28 -0.52 -6.60
C PRO A 388 7.13 0.37 -7.07
N HIS A 389 7.35 1.18 -8.11
CA HIS A 389 6.42 2.18 -8.60
C HIS A 389 6.39 2.20 -10.14
N ASP A 390 5.27 2.67 -10.67
CA ASP A 390 5.13 3.00 -12.09
C ASP A 390 6.00 4.21 -12.46
N TRP A 391 6.58 4.17 -13.66
CA TRP A 391 7.52 5.13 -14.22
C TRP A 391 6.84 6.19 -15.11
N THR A 392 5.52 6.12 -15.29
CA THR A 392 4.73 7.20 -15.90
C THR A 392 4.37 8.32 -14.90
N LYS A 393 5.03 8.35 -13.74
CA LYS A 393 4.79 9.33 -12.67
C LYS A 393 5.79 10.47 -12.71
N VAL A 394 5.32 11.66 -12.37
CA VAL A 394 6.17 12.80 -12.05
C VAL A 394 6.54 12.74 -10.57
N ASN A 395 7.49 11.86 -10.21
CA ASN A 395 7.98 11.70 -8.84
C ASN A 395 9.37 11.04 -8.82
N ALA A 396 10.03 11.01 -7.65
CA ALA A 396 11.25 10.26 -7.39
C ALA A 396 11.18 9.56 -6.03
N HIS A 397 11.91 8.45 -5.89
CA HIS A 397 11.85 7.57 -4.72
C HIS A 397 13.25 7.04 -4.35
N TYR A 398 13.42 6.61 -3.10
CA TYR A 398 14.62 5.95 -2.57
C TYR A 398 14.25 4.60 -1.95
#